data_AF-E6V5J8-F1
#
_entry.id   AF-E6V5J8-F1
#
_cell.length_a   1.000
_cell.length_b   1.000
_cell.length_c   1.000
_cell.angle_alpha   90.00
_cell.angle_beta   90.00
_cell.angle_gamma   90.00
#
_symmetry.space_group_name_H-M   'P 1'
#
loop_
_entity.id
_entity.type
_entity.pdbx_description
1 polymer ?
#
loop_
_entity_poly.entity_id
_entity_poly.type
_entity_poly.pdbx_seq_one_letter_code
_entity_poly.pdbx_strand_id
1 'polypeptide(L)'
;MQVKKTPFAWNQAAAYDFPTFWSTLQRVHPQDHPVSYFMIAVICFEETGFCNIQQAETPSGLGVGFGQLEVKNPEKVAFYEWAGVETNYHELARHMLRDREFSLGLHCQFFQYLTEERGLRLDGCLSAQVGRHLQYKPLFRTGASMLESAFEANDRDAYIRALNYARSNSAKKNGIPESLFKDYWEFILPQSWFDYGF
;
A
#
# COMPACT_ATOMS: atom_id res chain seq x y z
N MET A 1 12.66 -0.29 -18.31
CA MET A 1 12.57 -1.75 -18.54
C MET A 1 11.10 -2.14 -18.73
N GLN A 2 10.72 -2.94 -19.72
CA GLN A 2 9.34 -3.47 -19.85
C GLN A 2 9.25 -4.82 -19.12
N VAL A 3 8.28 -4.98 -18.23
CA VAL A 3 8.08 -6.24 -17.47
C VAL A 3 7.35 -7.25 -18.34
N LYS A 4 7.96 -8.40 -18.62
CA LYS A 4 7.38 -9.42 -19.52
C LYS A 4 6.37 -10.34 -18.83
N LYS A 5 6.60 -10.63 -17.55
CA LYS A 5 5.73 -11.50 -16.75
C LYS A 5 5.39 -10.81 -15.44
N THR A 6 4.10 -10.59 -15.23
CA THR A 6 3.56 -9.82 -14.12
C THR A 6 2.67 -10.69 -13.23
N PRO A 7 2.59 -10.39 -11.92
CA PRO A 7 1.55 -10.96 -11.06
C PRO A 7 0.15 -10.68 -11.60
N PHE A 8 -0.83 -11.49 -11.18
CA PHE A 8 -2.21 -11.33 -11.61
C PHE A 8 -2.72 -9.90 -11.33
N ALA A 9 -3.34 -9.29 -12.35
CA ALA A 9 -3.91 -7.93 -12.33
C ALA A 9 -2.92 -6.77 -12.04
N TRP A 10 -1.61 -7.02 -12.02
CA TRP A 10 -0.61 -5.96 -11.86
C TRP A 10 -0.35 -5.22 -13.19
N ASN A 11 -0.21 -3.90 -13.13
CA ASN A 11 0.01 -3.02 -14.28
C ASN A 11 1.18 -2.06 -14.04
N GLN A 12 2.24 -2.23 -14.85
CA GLN A 12 3.45 -1.42 -14.77
C GLN A 12 3.20 0.08 -14.91
N ALA A 13 2.33 0.51 -15.82
CA ALA A 13 2.08 1.93 -16.07
C ALA A 13 1.41 2.63 -14.87
N ALA A 14 0.70 1.86 -14.05
CA ALA A 14 0.04 2.33 -12.84
C ALA A 14 0.88 2.14 -11.58
N ALA A 15 2.04 1.47 -11.68
CA ALA A 15 2.83 1.09 -10.52
C ALA A 15 3.86 2.15 -10.12
N TYR A 16 4.23 2.14 -8.85
CA TYR A 16 5.52 2.67 -8.39
C TYR A 16 6.52 1.53 -8.22
N ASP A 17 7.80 1.84 -8.47
CA ASP A 17 8.89 1.10 -7.84
C ASP A 17 8.99 1.50 -6.36
N PHE A 18 9.71 0.72 -5.55
CA PHE A 18 9.83 0.98 -4.12
C PHE A 18 10.49 2.34 -3.83
N PRO A 19 11.58 2.77 -4.50
CA PRO A 19 12.18 4.08 -4.23
C PRO A 19 11.22 5.26 -4.49
N THR A 20 10.46 5.22 -5.58
CA THR A 20 9.46 6.25 -5.90
C THR A 20 8.32 6.20 -4.89
N PHE A 21 7.84 5.01 -4.53
CA PHE A 21 6.82 4.84 -3.50
C PHE A 21 7.29 5.40 -2.15
N TRP A 22 8.50 5.04 -1.71
CA TRP A 22 9.08 5.45 -0.42
C TRP A 22 9.27 6.97 -0.33
N SER A 23 9.88 7.58 -1.34
CA SER A 23 10.06 9.04 -1.37
C SER A 23 8.73 9.79 -1.41
N THR A 24 7.70 9.23 -2.05
CA THR A 24 6.35 9.82 -2.08
C THR A 24 5.68 9.69 -0.71
N LEU A 25 5.80 8.53 -0.07
CA LEU A 25 5.29 8.28 1.27
C LEU A 25 5.87 9.26 2.30
N GLN A 26 7.16 9.55 2.22
CA GLN A 26 7.83 10.54 3.09
C GLN A 26 7.29 11.97 2.92
N ARG A 27 6.72 12.32 1.76
CA ARG A 27 6.11 13.64 1.52
C ARG A 27 4.68 13.74 2.05
N VAL A 28 3.93 12.63 2.01
CA VAL A 28 2.47 12.64 2.26
C VAL A 28 2.06 12.07 3.61
N HIS A 29 3.00 11.51 4.37
CA HIS A 29 2.72 10.92 5.68
C HIS A 29 3.76 11.37 6.72
N PRO A 30 3.34 11.72 7.95
CA PRO A 30 4.29 12.14 8.99
C PRO A 30 5.14 10.98 9.49
N GLN A 31 6.41 11.26 9.76
CA GLN A 31 7.41 10.27 10.18
C GLN A 31 7.06 9.62 11.53
N ASP A 32 6.55 10.41 12.48
CA ASP A 32 6.27 9.95 13.85
C ASP A 32 4.84 9.41 14.04
N HIS A 33 4.15 9.08 12.94
CA HIS A 33 2.81 8.55 12.99
C HIS A 33 2.78 7.08 13.50
N PRO A 34 1.81 6.67 14.33
CA PRO A 34 1.74 5.30 14.87
C PRO A 34 1.68 4.20 13.79
N VAL A 35 1.03 4.48 12.67
CA VAL A 35 1.12 3.66 11.46
C VAL A 35 2.36 4.14 10.67
N SER A 36 3.44 3.37 10.73
CA SER A 36 4.74 3.75 10.16
C SER A 36 4.79 3.62 8.64
N TYR A 37 5.82 4.22 8.02
CA TYR A 37 6.08 4.07 6.58
C TYR A 37 6.20 2.61 6.15
N PHE A 38 6.91 1.80 6.94
CA PHE A 38 7.07 0.37 6.68
C PHE A 38 5.73 -0.38 6.68
N MET A 39 4.82 -0.04 7.61
CA MET A 39 3.49 -0.64 7.63
C MET A 39 2.69 -0.27 6.39
N ILE A 40 2.70 1.01 5.99
CA ILE A 40 1.99 1.47 4.79
C ILE A 40 2.55 0.80 3.54
N ALA A 41 3.88 0.69 3.42
CA ALA A 41 4.51 -0.02 2.31
C ALA A 41 4.06 -1.48 2.20
N VAL A 42 4.03 -2.21 3.32
CA VAL A 42 3.58 -3.61 3.34
C VAL A 42 2.09 -3.72 3.02
N ILE A 43 1.25 -2.82 3.52
CA ILE A 43 -0.20 -2.78 3.22
C ILE A 43 -0.41 -2.55 1.71
N CYS A 44 0.20 -1.49 1.14
CA CYS A 44 0.05 -1.18 -0.27
C CYS A 44 0.62 -2.28 -1.17
N PHE A 45 1.69 -2.96 -0.76
CA PHE A 45 2.24 -4.09 -1.49
C PHE A 45 1.34 -5.33 -1.41
N GLU A 46 0.76 -5.64 -0.24
CA GLU A 46 -0.16 -6.78 -0.10
C GLU A 46 -1.42 -6.58 -0.94
N GLU A 47 -1.99 -5.37 -0.94
CA GLU A 47 -3.25 -5.13 -1.63
C GLU A 47 -3.05 -5.00 -3.15
N THR A 48 -1.99 -4.33 -3.61
CA THR A 48 -1.83 -4.02 -5.04
C THR A 48 -0.45 -4.21 -5.63
N GLY A 49 0.56 -4.63 -4.85
CA GLY A 49 1.94 -4.70 -5.33
C GLY A 49 2.45 -3.34 -5.84
N PHE A 50 2.06 -2.27 -5.13
CA PHE A 50 2.30 -0.86 -5.49
C PHE A 50 1.64 -0.39 -6.80
N CYS A 51 0.56 -1.03 -7.25
CA CYS A 51 -0.25 -0.51 -8.35
C CYS A 51 -1.32 0.47 -7.87
N ASN A 52 -1.46 1.60 -8.57
CA ASN A 52 -2.61 2.50 -8.49
C ASN A 52 -3.75 1.98 -9.38
N ILE A 53 -4.49 1.00 -8.88
CA ILE A 53 -5.52 0.29 -9.65
C ILE A 53 -6.86 0.31 -8.94
N GLN A 54 -7.91 0.00 -9.69
CA GLN A 54 -9.26 -0.14 -9.18
C GLN A 54 -9.65 -1.62 -9.14
N GLN A 55 -10.23 -2.05 -8.03
CA GLN A 55 -10.88 -3.36 -7.90
C GLN A 55 -12.20 -3.44 -8.68
N ALA A 56 -12.68 -4.65 -8.94
CA ALA A 56 -14.01 -4.84 -9.49
C ALA A 56 -15.07 -4.20 -8.57
N GLU A 57 -15.93 -3.35 -9.13
CA GLU A 57 -17.00 -2.72 -8.35
C GLU A 57 -18.01 -3.77 -7.89
N THR A 58 -18.36 -3.71 -6.61
CA THR A 58 -19.40 -4.55 -6.01
C THR A 58 -20.57 -3.67 -5.54
N PRO A 59 -21.74 -4.24 -5.23
CA PRO A 59 -22.83 -3.49 -4.62
C PRO A 59 -22.41 -2.78 -3.33
N SER A 60 -21.50 -3.39 -2.57
CA SER A 60 -21.08 -2.95 -1.24
C SER A 60 -19.76 -2.19 -1.19
N GLY A 61 -19.03 -2.02 -2.30
CA GLY A 61 -17.70 -1.42 -2.23
C GLY A 61 -16.98 -1.28 -3.57
N LEU A 62 -16.05 -0.33 -3.58
CA LEU A 62 -15.11 -0.07 -4.66
C LEU A 62 -13.77 0.37 -4.05
N GLY A 63 -12.79 -0.53 -4.04
CA GLY A 63 -11.41 -0.22 -3.65
C GLY A 63 -10.66 0.47 -4.80
N VAL A 64 -9.96 1.55 -4.49
CA VAL A 64 -9.17 2.30 -5.47
C VAL A 64 -7.80 2.65 -4.90
N GLY A 65 -6.81 2.60 -5.79
CA GLY A 65 -5.48 3.09 -5.56
C GLY A 65 -4.58 2.17 -4.77
N PHE A 66 -3.49 2.73 -4.25
CA PHE A 66 -2.55 2.00 -3.39
C PHE A 66 -3.27 1.55 -2.12
N GLY A 67 -3.12 0.29 -1.72
CA GLY A 67 -3.79 -0.21 -0.51
C GLY A 67 -5.32 -0.35 -0.61
N GLN A 68 -5.92 -0.08 -1.77
CA GLN A 68 -7.36 -0.27 -2.06
C GLN A 68 -8.29 0.45 -1.09
N LEU A 69 -8.14 1.77 -0.98
CA LEU A 69 -9.03 2.60 -0.18
C LEU A 69 -10.46 2.57 -0.76
N GLU A 70 -11.44 2.22 0.06
CA GLU A 70 -12.82 2.04 -0.40
C GLU A 70 -13.55 3.38 -0.62
N VAL A 71 -13.58 3.88 -1.85
CA VAL A 71 -14.28 5.13 -2.21
C VAL A 71 -15.80 5.00 -2.19
N LYS A 72 -16.32 3.77 -2.33
CA LYS A 72 -17.75 3.45 -2.21
C LYS A 72 -18.03 2.81 -0.84
N ASN A 73 -17.69 3.51 0.23
CA ASN A 73 -18.00 3.08 1.60
C ASN A 73 -18.67 4.25 2.38
N PRO A 74 -19.94 4.12 2.78
CA PRO A 74 -20.65 5.15 3.56
C PRO A 74 -19.94 5.54 4.87
N GLU A 75 -19.20 4.62 5.49
CA GLU A 75 -18.46 4.87 6.73
C GLU A 75 -17.24 5.77 6.53
N LYS A 76 -16.79 5.97 5.28
CA LYS A 76 -15.65 6.81 4.92
C LYS A 76 -16.06 8.20 4.41
N VAL A 77 -17.35 8.50 4.28
CA VAL A 77 -17.83 9.82 3.80
C VAL A 77 -17.32 10.96 4.68
N ALA A 78 -17.43 10.83 6.00
CA ALA A 78 -16.93 11.84 6.93
C ALA A 78 -15.41 12.06 6.82
N PHE A 79 -14.66 11.01 6.47
CA PHE A 79 -13.24 11.14 6.18
C PHE A 79 -12.99 11.93 4.89
N TYR A 80 -13.73 11.65 3.81
CA TYR A 80 -13.58 12.38 2.55
C TYR A 80 -13.92 13.87 2.69
N GLU A 81 -14.95 14.18 3.48
CA GLU A 81 -15.30 15.56 3.83
C GLU A 81 -14.19 16.23 4.64
N TRP A 82 -13.63 15.54 5.64
CA TRP A 82 -12.49 16.04 6.43
C TRP A 82 -11.24 16.28 5.57
N ALA A 83 -10.97 15.38 4.62
CA ALA A 83 -9.85 15.51 3.68
C ALA A 83 -10.07 16.61 2.62
N GLY A 84 -11.29 17.18 2.55
CA GLY A 84 -11.63 18.23 1.58
C GLY A 84 -11.70 17.73 0.14
N VAL A 85 -12.04 16.46 -0.08
CA VAL A 85 -12.10 15.83 -1.41
C VAL A 85 -13.52 15.53 -1.86
N GLU A 86 -13.68 15.14 -3.13
CA GLU A 86 -14.98 14.80 -3.69
C GLU A 86 -15.61 13.59 -2.99
N THR A 87 -16.88 13.72 -2.58
CA THR A 87 -17.64 12.60 -1.98
C THR A 87 -18.38 11.77 -3.03
N ASN A 88 -18.44 12.23 -4.29
CA ASN A 88 -18.89 11.41 -5.40
C ASN A 88 -17.82 10.36 -5.71
N TYR A 89 -18.12 9.09 -5.39
CA TYR A 89 -17.14 8.01 -5.49
C TYR A 89 -16.60 7.77 -6.92
N HIS A 90 -17.38 8.08 -7.98
CA HIS A 90 -16.90 7.94 -9.35
C HIS A 90 -15.93 9.06 -9.76
N GLU A 91 -16.10 10.26 -9.22
CA GLU A 91 -15.17 11.38 -9.42
C GLU A 91 -13.89 11.14 -8.64
N LEU A 92 -14.02 10.78 -7.36
CA LEU A 92 -12.90 10.45 -6.51
C LEU A 92 -12.05 9.30 -7.07
N ALA A 93 -12.69 8.21 -7.51
CA ALA A 93 -11.99 7.09 -8.15
C ALA A 93 -11.19 7.54 -9.38
N ARG A 94 -11.79 8.36 -10.25
CA ARG A 94 -11.11 8.88 -11.45
C ARG A 94 -9.93 9.78 -11.09
N HIS A 95 -10.05 10.58 -10.04
CA HIS A 95 -8.98 11.45 -9.57
C HIS A 95 -7.82 10.60 -9.03
N MET A 96 -8.11 9.68 -8.10
CA MET A 96 -7.11 8.77 -7.53
C MET A 96 -6.38 7.96 -8.61
N LEU A 97 -7.07 7.46 -9.64
CA LEU A 97 -6.42 6.68 -10.71
C LEU A 97 -5.52 7.52 -11.62
N ARG A 98 -5.76 8.83 -11.73
CA ARG A 98 -4.98 9.75 -12.59
C ARG A 98 -3.76 10.31 -11.86
N ASP A 99 -3.88 10.53 -10.56
CA ASP A 99 -2.81 11.11 -9.74
C ASP A 99 -2.38 10.13 -8.66
N ARG A 100 -1.18 9.55 -8.84
CA ARG A 100 -0.62 8.55 -7.94
C ARG A 100 -0.20 9.15 -6.59
N GLU A 101 0.28 10.39 -6.57
CA GLU A 101 0.70 11.04 -5.32
C GLU A 101 -0.54 11.42 -4.51
N PHE A 102 -1.57 11.97 -5.15
CA PHE A 102 -2.88 12.17 -4.53
C PHE A 102 -3.48 10.87 -4.00
N SER A 103 -3.45 9.78 -4.78
CA SER A 103 -3.97 8.46 -4.37
C SER A 103 -3.29 7.92 -3.11
N LEU A 104 -1.95 7.94 -3.07
CA LEU A 104 -1.20 7.51 -1.90
C LEU A 104 -1.41 8.47 -0.72
N GLY A 105 -1.41 9.78 -0.98
CA GLY A 105 -1.63 10.81 0.04
C GLY A 105 -2.99 10.69 0.71
N LEU A 106 -4.06 10.49 -0.06
CA LEU A 106 -5.39 10.28 0.49
C LEU A 106 -5.47 9.00 1.34
N HIS A 107 -4.79 7.92 0.94
CA HIS A 107 -4.70 6.72 1.77
C HIS A 107 -3.97 7.00 3.09
N CYS A 108 -2.88 7.78 3.07
CA CYS A 108 -2.15 8.16 4.28
C CYS A 108 -2.99 9.07 5.19
N GLN A 109 -3.70 10.03 4.61
CA GLN A 109 -4.66 10.90 5.30
C GLN A 109 -5.76 10.11 6.01
N PHE A 110 -6.17 8.96 5.49
CA PHE A 110 -7.13 8.11 6.19
C PHE A 110 -6.57 7.63 7.55
N PHE A 111 -5.29 7.25 7.61
CA PHE A 111 -4.67 6.90 8.90
C PHE A 111 -4.56 8.10 9.85
N GLN A 112 -4.23 9.28 9.31
CA GLN A 112 -4.17 10.52 10.08
C GLN A 112 -5.54 10.86 10.69
N TYR A 113 -6.60 10.88 9.88
CA TYR A 113 -7.99 11.07 10.33
C TYR A 113 -8.39 10.09 11.45
N LEU A 114 -8.02 8.82 11.33
CA LEU A 114 -8.33 7.81 12.35
C LEU A 114 -7.65 8.12 13.69
N THR A 115 -6.45 8.70 13.68
CA THR A 115 -5.76 9.07 14.93
C THR A 115 -6.24 10.41 15.46
N GLU A 116 -6.32 11.43 14.61
CA GLU A 116 -6.60 12.83 14.96
C GLU A 116 -8.06 13.04 15.34
N GLU A 117 -8.99 12.59 14.49
CA GLU A 117 -10.43 12.83 14.69
C GLU A 117 -11.11 11.69 15.45
N ARG A 118 -10.63 10.45 15.27
CA ARG A 118 -11.27 9.27 15.86
C ARG A 118 -10.54 8.76 17.12
N GLY A 119 -9.39 9.34 17.47
CA GLY A 119 -8.63 8.97 18.67
C GLY A 119 -8.15 7.51 18.67
N LEU A 120 -8.12 6.86 17.49
CA LEU A 120 -7.73 5.47 17.39
C LEU A 120 -6.22 5.32 17.55
N ARG A 121 -5.82 4.28 18.27
CA ARG A 121 -4.42 3.85 18.34
C ARG A 121 -4.11 2.92 17.17
N LEU A 122 -2.84 2.56 17.00
CA LEU A 122 -2.36 1.67 15.94
C LEU A 122 -3.27 0.46 15.67
N ASP A 123 -3.72 -0.27 16.69
CA ASP A 123 -4.60 -1.43 16.48
C ASP A 123 -5.97 -1.07 15.88
N GLY A 124 -6.53 0.08 16.27
CA GLY A 124 -7.75 0.63 15.70
C GLY A 124 -7.56 1.06 14.25
N CYS A 125 -6.44 1.74 13.94
CA CYS A 125 -6.09 2.13 12.57
C CYS A 125 -5.96 0.92 11.65
N LEU A 126 -5.24 -0.12 12.08
CA LEU A 126 -5.10 -1.34 11.29
C LEU A 126 -6.43 -2.10 11.16
N SER A 127 -7.28 -2.07 12.19
CA SER A 127 -8.62 -2.67 12.12
C SER A 127 -9.50 -1.97 11.09
N ALA A 128 -9.41 -0.64 10.98
CA ALA A 128 -10.13 0.13 9.97
C ALA A 128 -9.65 -0.16 8.54
N GLN A 129 -8.35 -0.40 8.34
CA GLN A 129 -7.79 -0.77 7.04
C GLN A 129 -8.27 -2.16 6.57
N VAL A 130 -8.27 -3.15 7.47
CA VAL A 130 -8.55 -4.56 7.08
C VAL A 130 -10.03 -4.94 7.20
N GLY A 131 -10.85 -4.10 7.83
CA GLY A 131 -12.24 -4.38 8.13
C GLY A 131 -12.41 -5.72 8.85
N ARG A 132 -13.12 -6.66 8.21
CA ARG A 132 -13.40 -8.00 8.78
C ARG A 132 -12.19 -8.94 8.75
N HIS A 133 -11.12 -8.59 8.04
CA HIS A 133 -9.93 -9.43 7.86
C HIS A 133 -8.88 -9.18 8.96
N LEU A 134 -9.30 -9.20 10.23
CA LEU A 134 -8.46 -8.84 11.38
C LEU A 134 -7.17 -9.67 11.51
N GLN A 135 -7.13 -10.87 10.92
CA GLN A 135 -5.93 -11.70 10.85
C GLN A 135 -4.77 -11.06 10.06
N TYR A 136 -5.02 -10.04 9.26
CA TYR A 136 -3.99 -9.31 8.51
C TYR A 136 -3.19 -8.34 9.39
N LYS A 137 -3.77 -7.82 10.48
CA LYS A 137 -3.09 -6.87 11.37
C LYS A 137 -1.72 -7.38 11.87
N PRO A 138 -1.60 -8.60 12.45
CA PRO A 138 -0.29 -9.12 12.84
C PRO A 138 0.64 -9.32 11.65
N LEU A 139 0.11 -9.69 10.47
CA LEU A 139 0.95 -9.87 9.27
C LEU A 139 1.60 -8.57 8.82
N PHE A 140 0.85 -7.46 8.86
CA PHE A 140 1.38 -6.15 8.53
C PHE A 140 2.43 -5.66 9.53
N ARG A 141 2.22 -5.92 10.82
CA ARG A 141 3.23 -5.57 11.85
C ARG A 141 4.52 -6.36 11.66
N THR A 142 4.42 -7.68 11.45
CA THR A 142 5.60 -8.52 11.23
C THR A 142 6.30 -8.18 9.93
N GLY A 143 5.56 -8.03 8.82
CA GLY A 143 6.13 -7.62 7.54
C GLY A 143 6.82 -6.26 7.64
N ALA A 144 6.25 -5.30 8.37
CA ALA A 144 6.85 -3.99 8.56
C ALA A 144 8.17 -4.05 9.35
N SER A 145 8.21 -4.81 10.45
CA SER A 145 9.44 -5.02 11.22
C SER A 145 10.54 -5.70 10.39
N MET A 146 10.16 -6.68 9.56
CA MET A 146 11.10 -7.30 8.60
C MET A 146 11.59 -6.30 7.56
N LEU A 147 10.71 -5.42 7.08
CA LEU A 147 11.05 -4.42 6.07
C LEU A 147 11.98 -3.35 6.65
N GLU A 148 11.76 -2.95 7.89
CA GLU A 148 12.65 -2.05 8.64
C GLU A 148 14.05 -2.66 8.80
N SER A 149 14.14 -3.92 9.23
CA SER A 149 15.44 -4.63 9.31
C SER A 149 16.12 -4.75 7.94
N ALA A 150 15.35 -5.01 6.88
CA ALA A 150 15.86 -5.07 5.50
C ALA A 150 16.38 -3.71 5.04
N PHE A 151 15.69 -2.63 5.43
CA PHE A 151 16.06 -1.25 5.14
C PHE A 151 17.40 -0.89 5.78
N GLU A 152 17.54 -1.15 7.08
CA GLU A 152 18.79 -0.91 7.82
C GLU A 152 19.97 -1.72 7.26
N ALA A 153 19.71 -2.96 6.83
CA ALA A 153 20.73 -3.83 6.26
C ALA A 153 21.05 -3.55 4.78
N ASN A 154 20.23 -2.72 4.10
CA ASN A 154 20.26 -2.54 2.65
C ASN A 154 20.28 -3.89 1.88
N ASP A 155 19.48 -4.87 2.32
CA ASP A 155 19.43 -6.24 1.77
C ASP A 155 18.20 -6.45 0.88
N ARG A 156 18.40 -6.41 -0.44
CA ARG A 156 17.35 -6.60 -1.45
C ARG A 156 16.54 -7.89 -1.26
N ASP A 157 17.17 -9.00 -0.92
CA ASP A 157 16.45 -10.26 -0.74
C ASP A 157 15.59 -10.21 0.53
N ALA A 158 16.07 -9.53 1.58
CA ALA A 158 15.28 -9.26 2.77
C ALA A 158 14.06 -8.38 2.48
N TYR A 159 14.19 -7.37 1.61
CA TYR A 159 13.05 -6.56 1.14
C TYR A 159 12.00 -7.43 0.46
N ILE A 160 12.41 -8.30 -0.48
CA ILE A 160 11.50 -9.21 -1.18
C ILE A 160 10.75 -10.10 -0.18
N ARG A 161 11.45 -10.66 0.81
CA ARG A 161 10.84 -11.48 1.87
C ARG A 161 9.85 -10.68 2.71
N ALA A 162 10.21 -9.45 3.11
CA ALA A 162 9.38 -8.60 3.96
C ALA A 162 8.10 -8.16 3.25
N LEU A 163 8.21 -7.67 2.01
CA LEU A 163 7.05 -7.25 1.20
C LEU A 163 6.13 -8.45 0.90
N ASN A 164 6.69 -9.63 0.61
CA ASN A 164 5.89 -10.84 0.41
C ASN A 164 5.29 -11.42 1.70
N TYR A 165 5.72 -10.99 2.89
CA TYR A 165 5.36 -11.68 4.14
C TYR A 165 3.84 -11.81 4.31
N ALA A 166 3.10 -10.71 4.20
CA ALA A 166 1.64 -10.74 4.32
C ALA A 166 0.99 -11.52 3.17
N ARG A 167 1.46 -11.36 1.93
CA ARG A 167 0.94 -12.08 0.76
C ARG A 167 1.06 -13.60 0.90
N SER A 168 2.23 -14.07 1.34
CA SER A 168 2.54 -15.49 1.51
C SER A 168 1.83 -16.14 2.69
N ASN A 169 1.58 -15.39 3.76
CA ASN A 169 0.99 -15.92 5.01
C ASN A 169 -0.50 -15.61 5.18
N SER A 170 -1.09 -14.79 4.32
CA SER A 170 -2.52 -14.55 4.32
C SER A 170 -3.33 -15.75 3.80
N ALA A 171 -4.65 -15.72 3.99
CA ALA A 171 -5.55 -16.73 3.45
C ALA A 171 -5.49 -16.81 1.91
N LYS A 172 -5.12 -15.72 1.22
CA LYS A 172 -4.95 -15.67 -0.24
C LYS A 172 -3.74 -16.51 -0.71
N LYS A 173 -2.73 -16.71 0.15
CA LYS A 173 -1.45 -17.39 -0.14
C LYS A 173 -0.86 -16.99 -1.50
N ASN A 174 -0.86 -15.68 -1.78
CA ASN A 174 -0.59 -15.09 -3.09
C ASN A 174 0.75 -14.36 -3.13
N GLY A 175 1.76 -14.91 -2.45
CA GLY A 175 3.15 -14.45 -2.55
C GLY A 175 3.62 -14.43 -4.01
N ILE A 176 4.54 -13.53 -4.33
CA ILE A 176 5.06 -13.34 -5.68
C ILE A 176 6.49 -13.91 -5.73
N PRO A 177 6.69 -15.16 -6.19
CA PRO A 177 8.00 -15.80 -6.12
C PRO A 177 8.97 -15.15 -7.12
N GLU A 178 10.14 -14.76 -6.65
CA GLU A 178 11.13 -14.07 -7.49
C GLU A 178 11.57 -14.92 -8.69
N SER A 179 11.78 -16.22 -8.47
CA SER A 179 12.13 -17.17 -9.53
C SER A 179 11.15 -17.20 -10.70
N LEU A 180 9.89 -16.83 -10.46
CA LEU A 180 8.84 -16.80 -11.48
C LEU A 180 8.58 -15.40 -12.05
N PHE A 181 8.96 -14.35 -11.32
CA PHE A 181 8.61 -12.95 -11.59
C PHE A 181 9.84 -12.02 -11.51
N LYS A 182 10.98 -12.46 -12.06
CA LYS A 182 12.25 -11.73 -11.97
C LYS A 182 12.15 -10.29 -12.48
N ASP A 183 11.62 -10.09 -13.68
CA ASP A 183 11.48 -8.75 -14.28
C ASP A 183 10.56 -7.83 -13.45
N TYR A 184 9.57 -8.40 -12.78
CA TYR A 184 8.69 -7.65 -11.87
C TYR A 184 9.47 -7.20 -10.63
N TRP A 185 10.24 -8.09 -10.01
CA TRP A 185 11.03 -7.73 -8.84
C TRP A 185 12.17 -6.77 -9.15
N GLU A 186 12.77 -6.87 -10.34
CA GLU A 186 13.73 -5.89 -10.82
C GLU A 186 13.08 -4.52 -11.09
N PHE A 187 11.79 -4.48 -11.43
CA PHE A 187 11.06 -3.22 -11.51
C PHE A 187 10.75 -2.66 -10.12
N ILE A 188 10.23 -3.49 -9.19
CA ILE A 188 9.81 -3.02 -7.86
C ILE A 188 10.99 -2.66 -6.97
N LEU A 189 12.05 -3.47 -6.99
CA LEU A 189 13.28 -3.29 -6.21
C LEU A 189 14.46 -3.31 -7.18
N PRO A 190 14.69 -2.21 -7.92
CA PRO A 190 15.78 -2.16 -8.89
C PRO A 190 17.12 -2.30 -8.19
N GLN A 191 18.01 -3.12 -8.74
CA GLN A 191 19.32 -3.38 -8.13
C GLN A 191 20.12 -2.09 -7.91
N SER A 192 19.95 -1.12 -8.81
CA SER A 192 20.61 0.19 -8.72
C SER A 192 20.28 0.95 -7.43
N TRP A 193 19.16 0.68 -6.76
CA TRP A 193 18.87 1.33 -5.48
C TRP A 193 19.78 0.82 -4.35
N PHE A 194 20.18 -0.45 -4.40
CA PHE A 194 21.01 -1.09 -3.37
C PHE A 194 22.50 -0.84 -3.61
N ASP A 195 22.91 -0.71 -4.87
CA ASP A 195 24.32 -0.55 -5.28
C ASP A 195 24.96 0.76 -4.77
N TYR A 196 24.17 1.83 -4.62
CA TYR A 196 24.68 3.14 -4.20
C TYR A 196 24.55 3.41 -2.70
N GLY A 197 23.89 2.52 -1.96
CA GLY A 197 23.52 2.75 -0.56
C GLY A 197 22.48 3.88 -0.41
N PHE A 198 21.64 3.77 0.61
CA PHE A 198 20.73 4.83 1.03
C PHE A 198 21.13 5.33 2.41
#